data_AF-A0AAC9JA06-F1
#
_entry.id   AF-A0AAC9JA06-F1
#
_cell.length_a   1.000
_cell.length_b   1.000
_cell.length_c   1.000
_cell.angle_alpha   90.00
_cell.angle_beta   90.00
_cell.angle_gamma   90.00
#
_symmetry.space_group_name_H-M   'P 1'
#
loop_
_entity.id
_entity.type
_entity.pdbx_description
1 polymer ?
#
loop_
_entity_poly.entity_id
_entity_poly.type
_entity_poly.pdbx_seq_one_letter_code
_entity_poly.pdbx_strand_id
1 'polypeptide(L)'
;MNMEKWAQIREKGKQRFVLVNGVLGWGVTTAIFWAVLMEFIEPSENIWVRPIIALIIFPIAGIAFGHLMWNKSEKTYEKEKAL
;
A
#
# COMPACT_ATOMS: atom_id res chain seq x y z
N MET A 1 2.00 7.44 -14.33
CA MET A 1 3.27 7.14 -13.61
C MET A 1 4.39 7.40 -14.58
N ASN A 2 5.41 8.16 -14.21
CA ASN A 2 6.57 8.36 -15.08
C ASN A 2 7.35 7.04 -15.17
N MET A 3 7.60 6.53 -16.38
CA MET A 3 8.22 5.22 -16.59
C MET A 3 9.73 5.18 -16.32
N GLU A 4 10.43 6.31 -16.39
CA GLU A 4 11.83 6.39 -15.92
C GLU A 4 11.89 6.17 -14.40
N LYS A 5 10.95 6.78 -13.67
CA LYS A 5 10.83 6.58 -12.23
C LYS A 5 10.40 5.14 -11.90
N TRP A 6 9.51 4.55 -12.70
CA TRP A 6 9.16 3.13 -12.56
C TRP A 6 10.37 2.22 -12.79
N ALA A 7 11.22 2.50 -13.79
CA ALA A 7 12.43 1.74 -14.06
C ALA A 7 13.37 1.68 -12.83
N GLN A 8 13.57 2.80 -12.14
CA GLN A 8 14.38 2.85 -10.91
C GLN A 8 13.71 2.10 -9.73
N ILE A 9 12.38 2.10 -9.67
CA ILE A 9 11.62 1.41 -8.62
C ILE A 9 11.67 -0.11 -8.85
N ARG A 10 11.48 -0.57 -10.09
CA ARG A 10 11.44 -1.99 -10.43
C ARG A 10 12.79 -2.68 -10.27
N GLU A 11 13.90 -1.97 -10.50
CA GLU A 11 15.27 -2.48 -10.27
C GLU A 11 15.48 -2.95 -8.82
N LYS A 12 14.78 -2.33 -7.87
CA LYS A 12 14.83 -2.68 -6.45
C LYS A 12 14.01 -3.94 -6.11
N GLY A 13 13.26 -4.48 -7.07
CA GLY A 13 12.53 -5.73 -6.98
C GLY A 13 11.10 -5.63 -6.44
N LYS A 14 10.29 -6.62 -6.82
CA LYS A 14 8.86 -6.71 -6.49
C LYS A 14 8.59 -6.80 -5.00
N GLN A 15 9.32 -7.66 -4.28
CA GLN A 15 9.11 -7.86 -2.84
C GLN A 15 9.31 -6.54 -2.07
N ARG A 16 10.38 -5.80 -2.38
CA ARG A 16 10.62 -4.49 -1.77
C ARG A 16 9.52 -3.50 -2.13
N PHE A 17 9.04 -3.51 -3.39
CA PHE A 17 7.92 -2.65 -3.78
C PHE A 17 6.66 -2.95 -2.96
N VAL A 18 6.28 -4.24 -2.83
CA VAL A 18 5.10 -4.65 -2.07
C VAL A 18 5.24 -4.27 -0.61
N LEU A 19 6.39 -4.50 0.01
CA LEU A 19 6.62 -4.15 1.42
C LEU A 19 6.61 -2.63 1.63
N VAL A 20 7.35 -1.87 0.83
CA VAL A 20 7.52 -0.42 1.06
C VAL A 20 6.32 0.37 0.58
N ASN A 21 5.80 0.11 -0.62
CA ASN A 21 4.73 0.91 -1.22
C ASN A 21 3.35 0.34 -0.92
N GLY A 22 3.21 -0.98 -0.87
CA GLY A 22 1.96 -1.65 -0.51
C GLY A 22 1.72 -1.64 0.99
N VAL A 23 2.59 -2.31 1.74
CA VAL A 23 2.39 -2.52 3.19
C VAL A 23 2.64 -1.23 3.98
N LEU A 24 3.84 -0.67 3.93
CA LEU A 24 4.20 0.51 4.73
C LEU A 24 3.55 1.79 4.16
N GLY A 25 3.63 1.97 2.85
CA GLY A 25 3.20 3.19 2.17
C GLY A 25 1.69 3.35 2.06
N TRP A 26 0.95 2.26 1.87
CA TRP A 26 -0.52 2.29 1.78
C TRP A 26 -1.21 1.62 2.97
N GLY A 27 -0.79 0.41 3.38
CA GLY A 27 -1.43 -0.34 4.44
C GLY A 27 -1.34 0.34 5.82
N VAL A 28 -0.13 0.60 6.30
CA VAL A 28 0.11 1.19 7.64
C VAL A 28 -0.42 2.62 7.72
N THR A 29 -0.16 3.44 6.70
CA THR A 29 -0.67 4.82 6.63
C THR A 29 -2.20 4.86 6.63
N THR A 30 -2.86 3.99 5.85
CA THR A 30 -4.33 3.90 5.85
C THR A 30 -4.86 3.38 7.18
N ALA A 31 -4.17 2.41 7.81
CA ALA A 31 -4.55 1.92 9.14
C ALA A 31 -4.58 3.04 10.17
N ILE A 32 -3.51 3.83 10.25
CA ILE A 32 -3.39 4.95 11.18
C ILE A 32 -4.45 6.00 10.88
N PHE A 33 -4.55 6.41 9.61
CA PHE A 33 -5.53 7.42 9.20
C PHE A 33 -6.96 7.00 9.51
N TRP A 34 -7.33 5.77 9.17
CA TRP A 34 -8.66 5.23 9.40
C TRP A 34 -8.97 5.08 10.89
N ALA A 35 -8.03 4.59 11.69
CA ALA A 35 -8.21 4.45 13.13
C ALA A 35 -8.43 5.81 13.81
N VAL A 36 -7.62 6.82 13.45
CA VAL A 36 -7.77 8.19 13.96
C VAL A 36 -9.09 8.80 13.51
N LEU A 37 -9.44 8.68 12.23
CA LEU A 37 -10.69 9.20 11.68
C LEU A 37 -11.90 8.59 12.37
N MET A 38 -11.88 7.27 12.60
CA MET A 38 -12.99 6.57 13.26
C MET A 38 -13.12 6.94 14.72
N GLU A 39 -12.04 7.27 15.43
CA GLU A 39 -12.14 7.76 16.80
C GLU A 39 -12.86 9.12 16.89
N PHE A 40 -12.81 9.95 15.84
CA PHE A 40 -13.58 11.19 15.78
C PHE A 40 -15.06 10.98 15.40
N ILE A 41 -15.37 9.94 14.62
CA ILE A 41 -16.73 9.67 14.12
C ILE A 41 -17.52 8.82 15.12
N GLU A 42 -16.88 7.78 15.65
CA GLU A 42 -17.46 6.79 16.54
C GLU A 42 -16.41 6.40 17.61
N PRO A 43 -16.28 7.24 18.65
CA PRO A 43 -15.33 7.01 19.72
C PRO A 43 -15.53 5.63 20.32
N SER A 44 -14.44 4.90 20.50
CA SER A 44 -14.48 3.56 21.06
C SER A 44 -14.30 3.58 22.58
N GLU A 45 -14.97 2.67 23.32
CA GLU A 45 -14.74 2.56 24.77
C GLU A 45 -13.27 2.24 25.10
N ASN A 46 -12.59 1.49 24.20
CA ASN A 46 -11.16 1.23 24.28
C ASN A 46 -10.45 1.67 23.00
N ILE A 47 -9.77 2.80 23.10
CA ILE A 47 -9.01 3.46 22.03
C ILE A 47 -7.94 2.59 21.37
N TRP A 48 -7.53 1.47 21.99
CA TRP A 48 -6.47 0.59 21.46
C TRP A 48 -6.97 -0.55 20.59
N VAL A 49 -8.22 -0.98 20.76
CA VAL A 49 -8.76 -2.14 20.03
C VAL A 49 -8.83 -1.86 18.54
N ARG A 50 -9.40 -0.72 18.16
CA ARG A 50 -9.60 -0.33 16.76
C ARG A 50 -8.26 -0.14 16.00
N PRO A 51 -7.26 0.59 16.51
CA PRO A 51 -5.95 0.70 15.87
C PRO A 51 -5.22 -0.63 15.70
N ILE A 52 -5.26 -1.53 16.69
CA ILE A 52 -4.58 -2.83 16.60
C ILE A 52 -5.17 -3.67 15.46
N ILE A 53 -6.51 -3.73 15.37
CA ILE A 53 -7.19 -4.45 14.29
C ILE A 53 -6.84 -3.82 12.93
N ALA A 54 -6.87 -2.50 12.84
CA ALA A 54 -6.53 -1.78 11.61
C ALA A 54 -5.08 -2.06 11.16
N LEU A 55 -4.12 -2.06 12.10
CA LEU A 55 -2.71 -2.34 11.83
C LEU A 55 -2.41 -3.80 11.46
N ILE A 56 -3.40 -4.69 11.51
CA ILE A 56 -3.30 -6.05 10.99
C ILE A 56 -3.97 -6.12 9.62
N ILE A 57 -5.23 -5.68 9.53
CA ILE A 57 -6.05 -5.84 8.32
C ILE A 57 -5.49 -5.02 7.15
N PHE A 58 -5.18 -3.74 7.35
CA PHE A 58 -4.75 -2.88 6.25
C PHE A 58 -3.36 -3.24 5.70
N PRO A 59 -2.35 -3.62 6.51
CA PRO A 59 -1.10 -4.19 6.00
C PRO A 59 -1.29 -5.43 5.14
N ILE A 60 -2.17 -6.36 5.53
CA ILE A 60 -2.49 -7.56 4.73
C ILE A 60 -3.13 -7.14 3.40
N ALA A 61 -4.09 -6.23 3.43
CA ALA A 61 -4.67 -5.66 2.21
C ALA A 61 -3.61 -4.93 1.37
N GLY A 62 -2.63 -4.29 2.01
CA GLY A 62 -1.49 -3.62 1.40
C GLY A 62 -0.57 -4.57 0.62
N ILE A 63 -0.45 -5.83 1.04
CA ILE A 63 0.24 -6.87 0.27
C ILE A 63 -0.48 -7.07 -1.07
N ALA A 64 -1.79 -7.35 -1.03
CA ALA A 64 -2.59 -7.55 -2.23
C ALA A 64 -2.57 -6.32 -3.15
N PHE A 65 -2.75 -5.13 -2.57
CA PHE A 65 -2.67 -3.86 -3.29
C PHE A 65 -1.30 -3.65 -3.95
N GLY A 66 -0.21 -3.92 -3.22
CA GLY A 66 1.16 -3.84 -3.75
C GLY A 66 1.37 -4.77 -4.94
N HIS A 67 0.86 -6.01 -4.88
CA HIS A 67 0.94 -6.95 -6.01
C HIS A 67 0.15 -6.48 -7.22
N LEU A 68 -1.08 -5.98 -7.02
CA LEU A 68 -1.91 -5.45 -8.09
C LEU A 68 -1.25 -4.24 -8.77
N MET A 69 -0.72 -3.31 -7.98
CA MET A 69 -0.05 -2.12 -8.48
C MET A 69 1.24 -2.44 -9.22
N TRP A 70 2.03 -3.41 -8.72
CA TRP A 70 3.21 -3.89 -9.44
C TRP A 70 2.84 -4.46 -10.81
N ASN A 71 1.88 -5.38 -10.86
CA ASN A 71 1.49 -6.04 -12.10
C ASN A 71 0.91 -5.05 -13.12
N LYS A 72 0.10 -4.08 -12.66
CA LYS A 72 -0.42 -2.99 -13.50
C LYS A 72 0.73 -2.15 -14.07
N SER A 73 1.72 -1.84 -13.25
CA SER A 73 2.87 -1.02 -13.61
C SER A 73 3.81 -1.70 -14.61
N GLU A 74 4.14 -2.99 -14.39
CA GLU A 74 4.93 -3.77 -15.36
C GLU A 74 4.19 -3.87 -16.71
N LYS A 75 2.87 -4.13 -16.69
CA LYS A 75 2.07 -4.21 -17.93
C LYS A 75 2.07 -2.90 -18.71
N THR A 76 2.06 -1.75 -18.03
CA THR A 76 2.16 -0.45 -18.71
C THR A 76 3.57 -0.22 -19.25
N TYR A 77 4.61 -0.55 -18.47
CA TYR A 77 6.00 -0.41 -18.87
C TYR A 77 6.36 -1.25 -20.10
N GLU A 78 5.89 -2.50 -20.17
CA GLU A 78 6.08 -3.38 -21.33
C GLU A 78 5.43 -2.81 -22.59
N LYS A 79 4.22 -2.23 -22.47
CA LYS A 79 3.52 -1.60 -23.61
C LYS A 79 4.26 -0.38 -24.14
N GLU A 80 4.80 0.45 -23.26
CA GLU A 80 5.55 1.64 -23.67
C GLU A 80 6.89 1.30 -24.33
N LYS A 81 7.54 0.20 -23.95
CA LYS A 81 8.76 -0.29 -24.62
C LYS A 81 8.50 -1.01 -25.94
N ALA A 82 7.28 -1.47 -26.19
CA ALA A 82 6.91 -2.18 -27.42
C ALA A 82 6.45 -1.23 -28.54
N LEU A 83 6.33 0.08 -28.26
CA LEU A 83 6.03 1.16 -29.19
C LEU A 83 7.33 1.89 -29.56
#